data_AF-A0A5M6ZH78-F1
#
_entry.id   AF-A0A5M6ZH78-F1
#
_cell.length_a   1.000
_cell.length_b   1.000
_cell.length_c   1.000
_cell.angle_alpha   90.00
_cell.angle_beta   90.00
_cell.angle_gamma   90.00
#
_symmetry.space_group_name_H-M   'P 1'
#
loop_
_entity.id
_entity.type
_entity.pdbx_description
1 polymer ?
#
loop_
_entity_poly.entity_id
_entity_poly.type
_entity_poly.pdbx_seq_one_letter_code
_entity_poly.pdbx_strand_id
1 'polypeptide(L)'
;MTGRDTPYAALASGLQALLAAPAHGAILPSTPSRAFSGVSVMIRIAIALACAVSLAACGERAEIPAADPDTARDTAHGAVTGFTRSDQGVHVWRGVPFAAAPVGDLRWRAPRPAPDWDGVRETLHHPEPCIQIANALSAEASGTRAGDLVGSEDCLYLNIYAPAGAGPDNGGRPVMVWIHGGANVWGHASQYDGGQLAADQDVVVVVVQYRLGLMGFFAHPALMADAQTPDDAAGNFALLDLIAALDWVQANINAFGGDAGRVTIFGESAGGHNVAGLMAAPQAAGLFHRAIIQSGSFDSVPLEEAQAGGRNTALEVGTRITGGEAGADALRLAPLGDVYATFAGDADLRDLPRMIADGVTLPRDGLASAFTRLDGFNAVPLITGVTRDEMKLFNAFNDTLTRRRLGFLVSPRDPDFYEAINEYQSRVWRVRAVDDAAAKLRAAGHDAVWGYRFDWDEAGSFLTMDLSRVLGAAHAMEIPFVFNHFDLFGRLDRVIFNRSNRAGRQALATSMGAYWAAFARDGDPGDAGGITWPALSGEDGPLMRFDSPASGGPELMRGADSIARITADIAADPRLDAAQRCQIARAIGSWVEEAGADVGAALDCPAPVQG
;
A
#
# COMPACT_ATOMS: atom_id res chain seq x y z
N MET A 1 17.55 10.89 -26.15
CA MET A 1 16.07 10.93 -26.01
C MET A 1 15.49 9.54 -26.23
N THR A 2 15.82 8.63 -25.34
CA THR A 2 15.25 7.29 -25.22
C THR A 2 14.89 7.15 -23.76
N GLY A 3 13.65 6.76 -23.45
CA GLY A 3 13.09 6.81 -22.11
C GLY A 3 13.99 6.11 -21.10
N ARG A 4 14.21 6.78 -19.96
CA ARG A 4 14.62 6.09 -18.75
C ARG A 4 13.48 5.12 -18.41
N ASP A 5 13.71 3.83 -18.62
CA ASP A 5 12.81 2.78 -18.13
C ASP A 5 12.89 2.78 -16.60
N THR A 6 12.11 3.66 -15.97
CA THR A 6 11.90 3.61 -14.54
C THR A 6 11.12 2.32 -14.22
N PRO A 7 11.43 1.63 -13.11
CA PRO A 7 10.74 0.38 -12.74
C PRO A 7 9.20 0.56 -12.62
N TYR A 8 8.74 1.78 -12.35
CA TYR A 8 7.32 2.16 -12.32
C TYR A 8 6.66 2.22 -13.71
N ALA A 9 7.41 2.58 -14.76
CA ALA A 9 6.95 2.53 -16.15
C ALA A 9 6.68 1.08 -16.59
N ALA A 10 7.56 0.16 -16.20
CA ALA A 10 7.39 -1.27 -16.44
C ALA A 10 6.16 -1.84 -15.71
N LEU A 11 5.82 -1.31 -14.54
CA LEU A 11 4.58 -1.63 -13.84
C LEU A 11 3.35 -1.17 -14.65
N ALA A 12 3.30 0.10 -15.06
CA ALA A 12 2.16 0.66 -15.81
C ALA A 12 1.96 0.00 -17.20
N SER A 13 3.05 -0.18 -17.96
CA SER A 13 3.01 -0.79 -19.31
C SER A 13 2.91 -2.31 -19.26
N GLY A 14 3.49 -2.94 -18.25
CA GLY A 14 3.45 -4.38 -18.05
C GLY A 14 2.05 -4.88 -17.67
N LEU A 15 1.37 -4.16 -16.78
CA LEU A 15 0.04 -4.54 -16.32
C LEU A 15 -1.03 -4.47 -17.44
N GLN A 16 -0.87 -3.58 -18.44
CA GLN A 16 -1.79 -3.49 -19.59
C GLN A 16 -1.86 -4.77 -20.44
N ALA A 17 -0.75 -5.50 -20.60
CA ALA A 17 -0.70 -6.70 -21.45
C ALA A 17 -1.36 -7.94 -20.82
N LEU A 18 -1.50 -7.98 -19.48
CA LEU A 18 -2.10 -9.10 -18.75
C LEU A 18 -3.61 -9.21 -18.99
N LEU A 19 -4.27 -8.07 -19.27
CA LEU A 19 -5.73 -7.97 -19.37
C LEU A 19 -6.25 -7.66 -20.79
N ALA A 20 -5.36 -7.35 -21.75
CA ALA A 20 -5.75 -6.96 -23.12
C ALA A 20 -6.01 -8.14 -24.09
N ALA A 21 -6.35 -9.34 -23.60
CA ALA A 21 -6.77 -10.43 -24.48
C ALA A 21 -8.07 -10.04 -25.21
N PRO A 22 -8.08 -9.88 -26.55
CA PRO A 22 -9.29 -9.46 -27.25
C PRO A 22 -10.25 -10.64 -27.37
N ALA A 23 -11.45 -10.48 -26.85
CA ALA A 23 -12.60 -11.26 -27.28
C ALA A 23 -13.12 -10.71 -28.62
N HIS A 24 -12.43 -10.93 -29.73
CA HIS A 24 -12.97 -10.60 -31.06
C HIS A 24 -12.70 -11.72 -32.06
N GLY A 25 -13.78 -12.36 -32.50
CA GLY A 25 -13.78 -13.31 -33.60
C GLY A 25 -13.47 -12.59 -34.91
N ALA A 26 -12.35 -12.96 -35.54
CA ALA A 26 -12.06 -12.59 -36.91
C ALA A 26 -12.71 -13.63 -37.85
N ILE A 27 -13.64 -13.13 -38.66
CA ILE A 27 -14.21 -13.83 -39.82
C ILE A 27 -13.09 -14.05 -40.84
N LEU A 28 -12.72 -15.30 -41.11
CA LEU A 28 -11.81 -15.66 -42.20
C LEU A 28 -12.59 -15.96 -43.49
N PRO A 29 -12.08 -15.57 -44.67
CA PRO A 29 -12.75 -15.82 -45.94
C PRO A 29 -12.64 -17.29 -46.36
N SER A 30 -13.75 -17.77 -46.92
CA SER A 30 -13.96 -19.12 -47.42
C SER A 30 -13.16 -19.43 -48.69
N THR A 31 -12.49 -20.59 -48.75
CA THR A 31 -12.39 -21.44 -49.95
C THR A 31 -12.29 -22.93 -49.56
N PRO A 32 -12.68 -23.88 -50.43
CA PRO A 32 -13.41 -25.06 -49.96
C PRO A 32 -12.65 -26.39 -49.99
N SER A 33 -13.30 -27.36 -49.33
CA SER A 33 -13.24 -28.82 -49.49
C SER A 33 -12.22 -29.60 -48.63
N ARG A 34 -12.76 -30.36 -47.66
CA ARG A 34 -12.87 -31.83 -47.72
C ARG A 34 -13.66 -32.36 -46.51
N ALA A 35 -14.29 -33.52 -46.72
CA ALA A 35 -15.39 -34.10 -45.95
C ALA A 35 -15.12 -34.30 -44.44
N PHE A 36 -16.12 -33.99 -43.61
CA PHE A 36 -16.13 -34.22 -42.16
C PHE A 36 -16.86 -35.52 -41.80
N SER A 37 -16.26 -36.31 -40.91
CA SER A 37 -16.91 -37.43 -40.23
C SER A 37 -17.76 -36.92 -39.05
N GLY A 38 -18.96 -37.46 -38.90
CA GLY A 38 -20.04 -36.96 -38.01
C GLY A 38 -19.80 -37.02 -36.49
N VAL A 39 -18.62 -37.45 -36.04
CA VAL A 39 -18.31 -37.54 -34.59
C VAL A 39 -17.81 -36.19 -34.02
N SER A 40 -17.22 -35.32 -34.86
CA SER A 40 -16.65 -34.04 -34.40
C SER A 40 -17.70 -32.93 -34.17
N VAL A 41 -18.92 -33.06 -34.69
CA VAL A 41 -19.98 -32.04 -34.57
C VAL A 41 -20.68 -32.13 -33.21
N MET A 42 -20.88 -33.34 -32.68
CA MET A 42 -21.51 -33.54 -31.37
C MET A 42 -20.64 -33.08 -30.20
N ILE A 43 -19.31 -33.26 -30.28
CA ILE A 43 -18.36 -32.77 -29.26
C ILE A 43 -18.28 -31.24 -29.25
N ARG A 44 -18.37 -30.59 -30.42
CA ARG A 44 -18.36 -29.12 -30.52
C ARG A 44 -19.64 -28.47 -30.00
N ILE A 45 -20.79 -29.12 -30.16
CA ILE A 45 -22.07 -28.65 -29.59
C ILE A 45 -22.08 -28.82 -28.06
N ALA A 46 -21.52 -29.91 -27.52
CA ALA A 46 -21.40 -30.10 -26.07
C ALA A 46 -20.43 -29.10 -25.41
N ILE A 47 -19.31 -28.77 -26.07
CA ILE A 47 -18.35 -27.75 -25.59
C ILE A 47 -18.96 -26.34 -25.72
N ALA A 48 -19.69 -26.04 -26.80
CA ALA A 48 -20.38 -24.76 -26.96
C ALA A 48 -21.52 -24.56 -25.94
N LEU A 49 -22.25 -25.62 -25.57
CA LEU A 49 -23.26 -25.56 -24.50
C LEU A 49 -22.62 -25.43 -23.11
N ALA A 50 -21.49 -26.11 -22.85
CA ALA A 50 -20.74 -25.96 -21.59
C ALA A 50 -20.11 -24.56 -21.45
N CYS A 51 -19.64 -23.97 -22.55
CA CYS A 51 -19.17 -22.58 -22.57
C CYS A 51 -20.34 -21.58 -22.43
N ALA A 52 -21.49 -21.83 -23.05
CA ALA A 52 -22.67 -20.96 -22.93
C ALA A 52 -23.30 -20.98 -21.52
N VAL A 53 -23.28 -22.13 -20.83
CA VAL A 53 -23.70 -22.22 -19.41
C VAL A 53 -22.67 -21.60 -18.46
N SER A 54 -21.40 -21.50 -18.86
CA SER A 54 -20.35 -20.80 -18.11
C SER A 54 -20.33 -19.28 -18.35
N LEU A 55 -20.94 -18.81 -19.45
CA LEU A 55 -21.09 -17.38 -19.80
C LEU A 55 -22.36 -16.74 -19.20
N ALA A 56 -23.21 -17.53 -18.54
CA ALA A 56 -24.40 -17.06 -17.81
C ALA A 56 -24.15 -16.88 -16.31
N ALA A 57 -22.89 -16.78 -15.87
CA ALA A 57 -22.57 -16.15 -14.59
C ALA A 57 -22.72 -14.63 -14.76
N CYS A 58 -23.98 -14.17 -14.80
CA CYS A 58 -24.31 -12.78 -14.60
C CYS A 58 -23.53 -12.27 -13.40
N GLY A 59 -22.84 -11.13 -13.55
CA GLY A 59 -22.20 -10.46 -12.43
C GLY A 59 -23.21 -10.29 -11.31
N GLU A 60 -23.04 -11.06 -10.24
CA GLU A 60 -23.72 -10.80 -8.98
C GLU A 60 -23.27 -9.41 -8.56
N ARG A 61 -24.16 -8.43 -8.74
CA ARG A 61 -24.06 -7.16 -8.05
C ARG A 61 -24.02 -7.54 -6.57
N ALA A 62 -22.92 -7.25 -5.88
CA ALA A 62 -22.81 -7.52 -4.46
C ALA A 62 -24.06 -6.97 -3.77
N GLU A 63 -24.83 -7.86 -3.13
CA GLU A 63 -26.08 -7.48 -2.49
C GLU A 63 -25.75 -6.50 -1.37
N ILE A 64 -26.44 -5.36 -1.38
CA ILE A 64 -26.26 -4.34 -0.34
C ILE A 64 -26.80 -4.94 0.96
N PRO A 65 -25.99 -5.02 2.02
CA PRO A 65 -26.46 -5.55 3.30
C PRO A 65 -27.62 -4.72 3.83
N ALA A 66 -28.58 -5.37 4.48
CA ALA A 66 -29.64 -4.65 5.18
C ALA A 66 -29.07 -3.95 6.43
N ALA A 67 -29.55 -2.73 6.68
CA ALA A 67 -29.28 -2.01 7.91
C ALA A 67 -29.70 -2.83 9.14
N ASP A 68 -28.85 -2.84 10.16
CA ASP A 68 -29.11 -3.51 11.43
C ASP A 68 -29.28 -2.47 12.55
N PRO A 69 -30.46 -2.35 13.17
CA PRO A 69 -30.69 -1.41 14.28
C PRO A 69 -29.72 -1.57 15.45
N ASP A 70 -29.19 -2.78 15.71
CA ASP A 70 -28.25 -3.02 16.81
C ASP A 70 -26.88 -2.34 16.57
N THR A 71 -26.64 -1.89 15.34
CA THR A 71 -25.44 -1.14 14.94
C THR A 71 -25.63 0.38 14.96
N ALA A 72 -26.77 0.90 15.43
CA ALA A 72 -26.99 2.33 15.55
C ALA A 72 -25.98 2.96 16.54
N ARG A 73 -25.25 3.99 16.12
CA ARG A 73 -24.25 4.71 16.92
C ARG A 73 -24.39 6.21 16.74
N ASP A 74 -24.29 6.95 17.85
CA ASP A 74 -24.21 8.40 17.81
C ASP A 74 -22.76 8.84 17.61
N THR A 75 -22.53 9.68 16.61
CA THR A 75 -21.25 10.37 16.36
C THR A 75 -21.41 11.86 16.66
N ALA A 76 -20.30 12.58 16.72
CA ALA A 76 -20.29 14.04 16.91
C ALA A 76 -21.09 14.80 15.84
N HIS A 77 -21.25 14.23 14.63
CA HIS A 77 -21.91 14.86 13.48
C HIS A 77 -23.33 14.34 13.21
N GLY A 78 -23.75 13.26 13.89
CA GLY A 78 -25.05 12.63 13.69
C GLY A 78 -25.03 11.12 13.92
N ALA A 79 -26.21 10.50 13.91
CA ALA A 79 -26.33 9.06 14.10
C ALA A 79 -25.99 8.29 12.82
N VAL A 80 -25.37 7.12 12.95
CA VAL A 80 -25.08 6.18 11.87
C VAL A 80 -25.62 4.79 12.18
N THR A 81 -25.98 4.03 11.15
CA THR A 81 -26.33 2.60 11.24
C THR A 81 -25.54 1.83 10.19
N GLY A 82 -24.95 0.72 10.62
CA GLY A 82 -24.26 -0.24 9.78
C GLY A 82 -25.06 -1.52 9.57
N PHE A 83 -24.36 -2.64 9.45
CA PHE A 83 -24.93 -3.97 9.29
C PHE A 83 -24.11 -5.01 10.04
N THR A 84 -24.70 -6.18 10.27
CA THR A 84 -24.04 -7.30 10.96
C THR A 84 -23.63 -8.38 9.97
N ARG A 85 -22.34 -8.76 10.01
CA ARG A 85 -21.81 -9.95 9.34
C ARG A 85 -21.80 -11.11 10.33
N SER A 86 -22.93 -11.81 10.42
CA SER A 86 -23.11 -12.93 11.37
C SER A 86 -22.15 -14.10 11.11
N ASP A 87 -21.69 -14.26 9.86
CA ASP A 87 -20.70 -15.28 9.45
C ASP A 87 -19.31 -15.04 10.06
N GLN A 88 -18.98 -13.78 10.36
CA GLN A 88 -17.72 -13.38 10.98
C GLN A 88 -17.89 -12.93 12.45
N GLY A 89 -19.13 -12.68 12.90
CA GLY A 89 -19.39 -12.17 14.24
C GLY A 89 -18.95 -10.71 14.42
N VAL A 90 -19.21 -9.85 13.42
CA VAL A 90 -18.83 -8.42 13.47
C VAL A 90 -19.97 -7.49 13.07
N HIS A 91 -19.95 -6.28 13.63
CA HIS A 91 -20.69 -5.12 13.15
C HIS A 91 -19.79 -4.29 12.23
N VAL A 92 -20.36 -3.78 11.14
CA VAL A 92 -19.62 -3.08 10.09
C VAL A 92 -20.34 -1.79 9.71
N TRP A 93 -19.58 -0.70 9.64
CA TRP A 93 -20.01 0.59 9.09
C TRP A 93 -19.10 0.95 7.93
N ARG A 94 -19.66 1.15 6.75
CA ARG A 94 -18.90 1.48 5.53
C ARG A 94 -19.28 2.87 5.03
N GLY A 95 -18.27 3.68 4.72
CA GLY A 95 -18.48 5.03 4.18
C GLY A 95 -18.94 6.06 5.21
N VAL A 96 -18.38 6.04 6.42
CA VAL A 96 -18.62 7.08 7.44
C VAL A 96 -17.81 8.33 7.07
N PRO A 97 -18.41 9.52 6.87
CA PRO A 97 -17.66 10.73 6.56
C PRO A 97 -16.87 11.19 7.79
N PHE A 98 -15.58 11.46 7.62
CA PHE A 98 -14.76 12.06 8.68
C PHE A 98 -14.40 13.53 8.42
N ALA A 99 -14.56 13.99 7.18
CA ALA A 99 -14.32 15.38 6.79
C ALA A 99 -15.30 15.83 5.70
N ALA A 100 -15.42 17.13 5.48
CA ALA A 100 -16.12 17.68 4.33
C ALA A 100 -15.42 17.30 3.02
N ALA A 101 -16.20 17.14 1.96
CA ALA A 101 -15.68 16.83 0.62
C ALA A 101 -14.67 17.92 0.18
N PRO A 102 -13.42 17.56 -0.19
CA PRO A 102 -12.37 18.50 -0.57
C PRO A 102 -12.52 18.98 -2.02
N VAL A 103 -13.70 19.50 -2.37
CA VAL A 103 -14.09 19.94 -3.72
C VAL A 103 -14.13 21.46 -3.83
N GLY A 104 -14.02 21.99 -5.04
CA GLY A 104 -14.15 23.43 -5.30
C GLY A 104 -13.09 24.24 -4.55
N ASP A 105 -13.48 25.20 -3.72
CA ASP A 105 -12.54 26.00 -2.92
C ASP A 105 -11.78 25.16 -1.88
N LEU A 106 -12.27 23.97 -1.51
CA LEU A 106 -11.57 23.05 -0.60
C LEU A 106 -10.55 22.17 -1.31
N ARG A 107 -10.49 22.19 -2.66
CA ARG A 107 -9.43 21.50 -3.39
C ARG A 107 -8.08 22.12 -3.02
N TRP A 108 -7.14 21.27 -2.62
CA TRP A 108 -5.83 21.66 -2.07
C TRP A 108 -5.93 22.65 -0.90
N ARG A 109 -6.83 22.35 0.05
CA ARG A 109 -6.83 22.90 1.40
C ARG A 109 -6.77 21.79 2.43
N ALA A 110 -6.47 22.16 3.68
CA ALA A 110 -6.60 21.24 4.79
C ALA A 110 -8.07 20.77 4.90
N PRO A 111 -8.33 19.51 5.30
CA PRO A 111 -9.68 19.01 5.47
C PRO A 111 -10.46 19.89 6.46
N ARG A 112 -11.78 19.96 6.27
CA ARG A 112 -12.70 20.65 7.17
C ARG A 112 -13.58 19.62 7.86
N PRO A 113 -14.16 19.93 9.04
CA PRO A 113 -15.08 19.02 9.72
C PRO A 113 -16.20 18.55 8.78
N ALA A 114 -16.61 17.29 8.93
CA ALA A 114 -17.77 16.79 8.20
C ALA A 114 -19.01 17.65 8.52
N PRO A 115 -19.90 17.90 7.55
CA PRO A 115 -21.16 18.57 7.85
C PRO A 115 -22.02 17.68 8.74
N ASP A 116 -22.73 18.30 9.69
CA ASP A 116 -23.73 17.58 10.48
C ASP A 116 -24.90 17.14 9.60
N TRP A 117 -25.55 16.04 9.98
CA TRP A 117 -26.75 15.55 9.30
C TRP A 117 -27.89 15.25 10.29
N ASP A 118 -29.13 15.47 9.82
CA ASP A 118 -30.33 15.10 10.55
C ASP A 118 -30.66 13.60 10.36
N GLY A 119 -31.17 12.97 11.41
CA GLY A 119 -31.61 11.57 11.36
C GLY A 119 -30.46 10.56 11.45
N VAL A 120 -30.72 9.34 10.97
CA VAL A 120 -29.74 8.22 10.98
C VAL A 120 -29.23 8.01 9.57
N ARG A 121 -27.91 8.08 9.39
CA ARG A 121 -27.24 7.80 8.11
C ARG A 121 -26.90 6.31 8.00
N GLU A 122 -27.38 5.67 6.95
CA GLU A 122 -27.00 4.30 6.62
C GLU A 122 -25.59 4.25 6.02
N THR A 123 -24.72 3.45 6.63
CA THR A 123 -23.31 3.26 6.25
C THR A 123 -23.10 1.83 5.80
N LEU A 124 -23.74 1.47 4.68
CA LEU A 124 -23.85 0.10 4.16
C LEU A 124 -22.94 -0.16 2.95
N HIS A 125 -22.44 0.92 2.35
CA HIS A 125 -21.67 0.89 1.11
C HIS A 125 -20.23 1.31 1.37
N HIS A 126 -19.29 0.66 0.69
CA HIS A 126 -17.94 1.19 0.65
C HIS A 126 -17.93 2.60 0.06
N PRO A 127 -17.05 3.49 0.53
CA PRO A 127 -16.87 4.79 -0.07
C PRO A 127 -16.31 4.65 -1.49
N GLU A 128 -16.63 5.61 -2.35
CA GLU A 128 -15.95 5.76 -3.63
C GLU A 128 -14.44 5.94 -3.39
N PRO A 129 -13.58 5.36 -4.24
CA PRO A 129 -12.15 5.59 -4.15
C PRO A 129 -11.84 7.07 -4.36
N CYS A 130 -10.78 7.58 -3.72
CA CYS A 130 -10.24 8.89 -4.07
C CYS A 130 -9.78 8.90 -5.53
N ILE A 131 -9.93 10.04 -6.20
CA ILE A 131 -9.63 10.20 -7.61
C ILE A 131 -8.21 9.69 -7.96
N GLN A 132 -8.13 8.75 -8.90
CA GLN A 132 -6.88 8.06 -9.24
C GLN A 132 -6.94 7.45 -10.65
N ILE A 133 -5.79 7.08 -11.20
CA ILE A 133 -5.71 6.30 -12.44
C ILE A 133 -5.76 4.81 -12.09
N ALA A 134 -6.71 4.09 -12.68
CA ALA A 134 -6.78 2.64 -12.51
C ALA A 134 -5.52 1.97 -13.10
N ASN A 135 -4.87 1.09 -12.35
CA ASN A 135 -3.79 0.22 -12.83
C ASN A 135 -4.36 -1.20 -13.09
N ALA A 136 -3.61 -2.18 -13.58
CA ALA A 136 -4.25 -3.49 -13.84
C ALA A 136 -4.64 -4.29 -12.58
N LEU A 137 -4.11 -3.98 -11.39
CA LEU A 137 -4.58 -4.59 -10.13
C LEU A 137 -5.96 -4.03 -9.78
N SER A 138 -6.17 -2.71 -9.89
CA SER A 138 -7.44 -2.07 -9.55
C SER A 138 -8.49 -2.11 -10.67
N ALA A 139 -8.06 -2.09 -11.94
CA ALA A 139 -8.96 -2.07 -13.09
C ALA A 139 -9.80 -3.34 -13.18
N GLU A 140 -9.19 -4.50 -12.96
CA GLU A 140 -9.91 -5.78 -12.99
C GLU A 140 -10.92 -5.89 -11.84
N ALA A 141 -10.51 -5.52 -10.62
CA ALA A 141 -11.37 -5.56 -9.44
C ALA A 141 -12.57 -4.62 -9.55
N SER A 142 -12.39 -3.46 -10.20
CA SER A 142 -13.41 -2.42 -10.33
C SER A 142 -14.19 -2.47 -11.66
N GLY A 143 -13.91 -3.42 -12.54
CA GLY A 143 -14.56 -3.52 -13.86
C GLY A 143 -14.26 -2.34 -14.79
N THR A 144 -13.14 -1.66 -14.59
CA THR A 144 -12.66 -0.52 -15.39
C THR A 144 -11.47 -0.95 -16.26
N ARG A 145 -10.92 -0.06 -17.09
CA ARG A 145 -9.70 -0.35 -17.85
C ARG A 145 -8.51 0.34 -17.19
N ALA A 146 -7.36 -0.32 -17.24
CA ALA A 146 -6.12 0.31 -16.81
C ALA A 146 -5.86 1.57 -17.64
N GLY A 147 -5.57 2.68 -16.97
CA GLY A 147 -5.44 4.01 -17.57
C GLY A 147 -6.72 4.87 -17.50
N ASP A 148 -7.88 4.29 -17.17
CA ASP A 148 -9.09 5.08 -16.95
C ASP A 148 -8.96 5.88 -15.63
N LEU A 149 -9.44 7.13 -15.64
CA LEU A 149 -9.60 7.96 -14.44
C LEU A 149 -10.84 7.49 -13.68
N VAL A 150 -10.68 7.16 -12.40
CA VAL A 150 -11.73 6.56 -11.55
C VAL A 150 -11.78 7.25 -10.19
N GLY A 151 -12.92 7.13 -9.50
CA GLY A 151 -13.14 7.66 -8.17
C GLY A 151 -13.69 9.09 -8.14
N SER A 152 -13.63 9.70 -6.97
CA SER A 152 -14.22 11.00 -6.65
C SER A 152 -13.27 11.86 -5.83
N GLU A 153 -13.42 13.18 -5.90
CA GLU A 153 -12.79 14.08 -4.93
C GLU A 153 -13.52 14.06 -3.58
N ASP A 154 -14.84 13.84 -3.58
CA ASP A 154 -15.59 13.53 -2.37
C ASP A 154 -15.29 12.09 -1.95
N CYS A 155 -14.19 11.91 -1.20
CA CYS A 155 -13.66 10.60 -0.84
C CYS A 155 -13.16 10.48 0.60
N LEU A 156 -13.34 11.50 1.45
CA LEU A 156 -12.85 11.51 2.84
C LEU A 156 -13.79 10.75 3.79
N TYR A 157 -13.75 9.43 3.66
CA TYR A 157 -14.57 8.48 4.40
C TYR A 157 -13.72 7.38 5.05
N LEU A 158 -14.29 6.70 6.05
CA LEU A 158 -13.69 5.54 6.69
C LEU A 158 -14.69 4.38 6.82
N ASN A 159 -14.16 3.17 6.96
CA ASN A 159 -14.90 1.97 7.31
C ASN A 159 -14.51 1.53 8.74
N ILE A 160 -15.45 0.97 9.49
CA ILE A 160 -15.25 0.48 10.86
C ILE A 160 -15.73 -0.96 10.94
N TYR A 161 -14.91 -1.81 11.54
CA TYR A 161 -15.21 -3.22 11.84
C TYR A 161 -15.02 -3.44 13.34
N ALA A 162 -16.06 -3.90 14.02
CA ALA A 162 -16.02 -4.16 15.46
C ALA A 162 -16.63 -5.53 15.78
N PRO A 163 -16.14 -6.25 16.81
CA PRO A 163 -16.75 -7.50 17.26
C PRO A 163 -18.24 -7.33 17.56
N ALA A 164 -19.05 -8.35 17.26
CA ALA A 164 -20.46 -8.34 17.59
C ALA A 164 -20.64 -8.18 19.11
N GLY A 165 -21.46 -7.21 19.51
CA GLY A 165 -21.62 -6.82 20.91
C GLY A 165 -20.66 -5.74 21.41
N ALA A 166 -19.73 -5.24 20.59
CA ALA A 166 -18.97 -4.04 20.89
C ALA A 166 -19.87 -2.78 20.76
N GLY A 167 -19.78 -1.89 21.76
CA GLY A 167 -20.57 -0.67 21.81
C GLY A 167 -20.28 0.14 23.07
N PRO A 168 -21.06 1.19 23.36
CA PRO A 168 -20.82 2.09 24.48
C PRO A 168 -20.81 1.36 25.85
N ASP A 169 -21.68 0.37 26.01
CA ASP A 169 -21.83 -0.39 27.26
C ASP A 169 -20.87 -1.58 27.39
N ASN A 170 -20.15 -1.91 26.31
CA ASN A 170 -19.17 -3.00 26.24
C ASN A 170 -18.00 -2.54 25.36
N GLY A 171 -17.30 -1.51 25.82
CA GLY A 171 -16.23 -0.84 25.09
C GLY A 171 -14.84 -1.19 25.60
N GLY A 172 -13.87 -0.30 25.34
CA GLY A 172 -12.51 -0.47 25.86
C GLY A 172 -11.70 -1.49 25.06
N ARG A 173 -11.90 -1.62 23.75
CA ARG A 173 -11.05 -2.43 22.86
C ARG A 173 -9.93 -1.60 22.25
N PRO A 174 -8.74 -2.19 22.00
CA PRO A 174 -7.72 -1.50 21.21
C PRO A 174 -8.27 -1.14 19.84
N VAL A 175 -7.87 0.01 19.32
CA VAL A 175 -8.28 0.48 18.00
C VAL A 175 -7.08 0.38 17.06
N MET A 176 -7.25 -0.27 15.92
CA MET A 176 -6.24 -0.38 14.87
C MET A 176 -6.70 0.39 13.64
N VAL A 177 -5.99 1.46 13.28
CA VAL A 177 -6.33 2.35 12.16
C VAL A 177 -5.40 2.06 10.98
N TRP A 178 -5.96 1.42 9.95
CA TRP A 178 -5.27 1.02 8.73
C TRP A 178 -5.14 2.17 7.74
N ILE A 179 -3.92 2.38 7.27
CA ILE A 179 -3.55 3.35 6.25
C ILE A 179 -3.03 2.56 5.05
N HIS A 180 -3.78 2.60 3.95
CA HIS A 180 -3.48 1.76 2.79
C HIS A 180 -2.22 2.20 2.04
N GLY A 181 -1.59 1.26 1.34
CA GLY A 181 -0.47 1.51 0.43
C GLY A 181 -0.94 1.98 -0.95
N GLY A 182 -0.12 1.70 -1.97
CA GLY A 182 -0.40 2.06 -3.37
C GLY A 182 0.38 3.28 -3.86
N ALA A 183 1.62 3.43 -3.38
CA ALA A 183 2.56 4.46 -3.82
C ALA A 183 2.01 5.90 -3.71
N ASN A 184 1.04 6.13 -2.83
CA ASN A 184 0.29 7.38 -2.69
C ASN A 184 -0.40 7.87 -3.97
N VAL A 185 -0.58 7.03 -5.00
CA VAL A 185 -1.26 7.39 -6.26
C VAL A 185 -2.51 6.57 -6.54
N TRP A 186 -2.65 5.44 -5.87
CA TRP A 186 -3.80 4.55 -5.99
C TRP A 186 -4.04 3.82 -4.66
N GLY A 187 -5.18 3.15 -4.55
CA GLY A 187 -5.59 2.41 -3.37
C GLY A 187 -6.94 2.89 -2.84
N HIS A 188 -7.64 2.02 -2.13
CA HIS A 188 -8.93 2.35 -1.53
C HIS A 188 -9.35 1.40 -0.39
N ALA A 189 -10.20 1.90 0.49
CA ALA A 189 -10.64 1.26 1.72
C ALA A 189 -11.40 -0.05 1.51
N SER A 190 -12.04 -0.25 0.35
CA SER A 190 -12.75 -1.50 0.05
C SER A 190 -11.84 -2.68 -0.32
N GLN A 191 -10.54 -2.46 -0.47
CA GLN A 191 -9.57 -3.56 -0.65
C GLN A 191 -9.30 -4.31 0.67
N TYR A 192 -9.70 -3.75 1.81
CA TYR A 192 -9.33 -4.26 3.13
C TYR A 192 -10.59 -4.56 3.95
N ASP A 193 -10.82 -5.85 4.23
CA ASP A 193 -11.85 -6.32 5.15
C ASP A 193 -11.23 -6.57 6.52
N GLY A 194 -11.49 -5.67 7.47
CA GLY A 194 -11.01 -5.76 8.84
C GLY A 194 -11.82 -6.71 9.74
N GLY A 195 -12.85 -7.38 9.22
CA GLY A 195 -13.80 -8.16 10.01
C GLY A 195 -13.16 -9.36 10.70
N GLN A 196 -12.32 -10.13 10.00
CA GLN A 196 -11.69 -11.31 10.59
C GLN A 196 -10.65 -10.93 11.66
N LEU A 197 -9.83 -9.91 11.41
CA LEU A 197 -8.92 -9.37 12.42
C LEU A 197 -9.66 -8.85 13.65
N ALA A 198 -10.74 -8.08 13.46
CA ALA A 198 -11.56 -7.57 14.54
C ALA A 198 -12.12 -8.71 15.41
N ALA A 199 -12.73 -9.71 14.78
CA ALA A 199 -13.33 -10.85 15.47
C ALA A 199 -12.31 -11.74 16.19
N ASP A 200 -11.24 -12.13 15.50
CA ASP A 200 -10.26 -13.10 16.03
C ASP A 200 -9.45 -12.52 17.19
N GLN A 201 -9.22 -11.21 17.19
CA GLN A 201 -8.31 -10.55 18.12
C GLN A 201 -8.99 -9.60 19.12
N ASP A 202 -10.32 -9.48 19.06
CA ASP A 202 -11.13 -8.60 19.91
C ASP A 202 -10.64 -7.13 19.88
N VAL A 203 -10.47 -6.61 18.66
CA VAL A 203 -10.04 -5.23 18.38
C VAL A 203 -11.06 -4.51 17.49
N VAL A 204 -11.07 -3.17 17.52
CA VAL A 204 -11.80 -2.38 16.53
C VAL A 204 -10.85 -2.00 15.41
N VAL A 205 -11.20 -2.31 14.16
CA VAL A 205 -10.40 -1.96 12.98
C VAL A 205 -11.07 -0.81 12.23
N VAL A 206 -10.31 0.23 11.94
CA VAL A 206 -10.75 1.38 11.14
C VAL A 206 -9.91 1.40 9.85
N VAL A 207 -10.54 1.48 8.69
CA VAL A 207 -9.85 1.59 7.39
C VAL A 207 -10.16 2.96 6.80
N VAL A 208 -9.13 3.77 6.56
CA VAL A 208 -9.27 5.19 6.20
C VAL A 208 -8.96 5.45 4.73
N GLN A 209 -9.73 6.32 4.08
CA GLN A 209 -9.42 6.95 2.80
C GLN A 209 -8.66 8.26 3.00
N TYR A 210 -7.75 8.59 2.09
CA TYR A 210 -7.05 9.88 2.06
C TYR A 210 -6.77 10.30 0.62
N ARG A 211 -6.63 11.60 0.35
CA ARG A 211 -6.36 12.10 -1.01
C ARG A 211 -5.04 11.53 -1.55
N LEU A 212 -5.02 11.23 -2.85
CA LEU A 212 -3.88 10.59 -3.53
C LEU A 212 -3.30 11.50 -4.62
N GLY A 213 -2.12 11.15 -5.10
CA GLY A 213 -1.50 11.80 -6.24
C GLY A 213 -1.25 13.29 -5.98
N LEU A 214 -1.45 14.09 -7.04
CA LEU A 214 -1.44 15.55 -6.95
C LEU A 214 -2.53 16.10 -6.03
N MET A 215 -3.62 15.36 -5.77
CA MET A 215 -4.66 15.82 -4.85
C MET A 215 -4.21 15.72 -3.39
N GLY A 216 -3.32 14.77 -3.09
CA GLY A 216 -2.76 14.54 -1.76
C GLY A 216 -1.45 15.27 -1.48
N PHE A 217 -0.61 15.47 -2.51
CA PHE A 217 0.75 16.00 -2.36
C PHE A 217 1.05 17.02 -3.46
N PHE A 218 0.94 18.32 -3.14
CA PHE A 218 1.14 19.39 -4.14
C PHE A 218 1.48 20.73 -3.48
N ALA A 219 2.77 21.10 -3.48
CA ALA A 219 3.27 22.30 -2.80
C ALA A 219 3.38 23.52 -3.74
N HIS A 220 2.32 23.86 -4.48
CA HIS A 220 2.37 25.00 -5.39
C HIS A 220 2.38 26.34 -4.64
N PRO A 221 3.35 27.26 -4.90
CA PRO A 221 3.45 28.52 -4.16
C PRO A 221 2.19 29.38 -4.17
N ALA A 222 1.45 29.42 -5.29
CA ALA A 222 0.19 30.16 -5.38
C ALA A 222 -0.90 29.62 -4.44
N LEU A 223 -0.97 28.30 -4.22
CA LEU A 223 -1.92 27.69 -3.29
C LEU A 223 -1.52 27.97 -1.84
N MET A 224 -0.23 27.82 -1.53
CA MET A 224 0.31 28.10 -0.19
C MET A 224 0.15 29.59 0.20
N ALA A 225 0.29 30.51 -0.75
CA ALA A 225 0.09 31.94 -0.53
C ALA A 225 -1.40 32.33 -0.36
N ASP A 226 -2.32 31.50 -0.86
CA ASP A 226 -3.78 31.64 -0.72
C ASP A 226 -4.34 30.88 0.51
N ALA A 227 -3.47 30.50 1.44
CA ALA A 227 -3.86 29.81 2.66
C ALA A 227 -4.80 30.68 3.53
N GLN A 228 -5.94 30.12 3.94
CA GLN A 228 -6.88 30.77 4.88
C GLN A 228 -6.57 30.40 6.33
N THR A 229 -5.91 29.26 6.54
CA THR A 229 -5.42 28.77 7.83
C THR A 229 -3.96 28.35 7.69
N PRO A 230 -3.18 28.24 8.79
CA PRO A 230 -1.81 27.76 8.72
C PRO A 230 -1.67 26.40 8.02
N ASP A 231 -2.61 25.46 8.25
CA ASP A 231 -2.57 24.13 7.62
C ASP A 231 -2.92 24.17 6.13
N ASP A 232 -3.64 25.19 5.64
CA ASP A 232 -3.87 25.34 4.19
C ASP A 232 -2.59 25.70 3.42
N ALA A 233 -1.54 26.13 4.11
CA ALA A 233 -0.24 26.38 3.51
C ALA A 233 0.61 25.10 3.36
N ALA A 234 0.08 23.92 3.73
CA ALA A 234 0.79 22.66 3.62
C ALA A 234 0.95 22.19 2.16
N GLY A 235 1.95 21.32 1.94
CA GLY A 235 2.09 20.54 0.71
C GLY A 235 1.53 19.12 0.80
N ASN A 236 1.27 18.64 2.03
CA ASN A 236 0.88 17.26 2.32
C ASN A 236 -0.59 17.16 2.78
N PHE A 237 -1.52 17.45 1.88
CA PHE A 237 -2.96 17.37 2.13
C PHE A 237 -3.43 15.97 2.56
N ALA A 238 -2.82 14.92 1.99
CA ALA A 238 -3.06 13.53 2.39
C ALA A 238 -2.73 13.27 3.87
N LEU A 239 -1.64 13.87 4.38
CA LEU A 239 -1.25 13.70 5.77
C LEU A 239 -2.24 14.42 6.70
N LEU A 240 -2.73 15.58 6.28
CA LEU A 240 -3.79 16.29 6.99
C LEU A 240 -5.13 15.54 6.95
N ASP A 241 -5.46 14.84 5.86
CA ASP A 241 -6.64 13.96 5.80
C ASP A 241 -6.55 12.85 6.84
N LEU A 242 -5.37 12.22 6.96
CA LEU A 242 -5.13 11.18 7.96
C LEU A 242 -5.21 11.72 9.38
N ILE A 243 -4.69 12.93 9.63
CA ILE A 243 -4.84 13.62 10.93
C ILE A 243 -6.33 13.87 11.24
N ALA A 244 -7.11 14.37 10.29
CA ALA A 244 -8.55 14.58 10.47
C ALA A 244 -9.32 13.28 10.72
N ALA A 245 -8.93 12.18 10.06
CA ALA A 245 -9.49 10.86 10.35
C ALA A 245 -9.15 10.39 11.78
N LEU A 246 -7.94 10.67 12.27
CA LEU A 246 -7.56 10.35 13.64
C LEU A 246 -8.27 11.24 14.67
N ASP A 247 -8.48 12.52 14.39
CA ASP A 247 -9.34 13.39 15.19
C ASP A 247 -10.76 12.84 15.28
N TRP A 248 -11.31 12.36 14.16
CA TRP A 248 -12.61 11.70 14.13
C TRP A 248 -12.61 10.44 14.99
N VAL A 249 -11.56 9.60 14.89
CA VAL A 249 -11.42 8.40 15.74
C VAL A 249 -11.41 8.79 17.21
N GLN A 250 -10.62 9.79 17.60
CA GLN A 250 -10.56 10.28 18.99
C GLN A 250 -11.93 10.73 19.50
N ALA A 251 -12.69 11.44 18.68
CA ALA A 251 -14.00 11.97 19.06
C ALA A 251 -15.10 10.90 19.12
N ASN A 252 -15.01 9.81 18.34
CA ASN A 252 -16.17 8.95 18.07
C ASN A 252 -15.98 7.46 18.40
N ILE A 253 -14.74 6.93 18.40
CA ILE A 253 -14.54 5.47 18.35
C ILE A 253 -15.03 4.72 19.59
N ASN A 254 -15.15 5.41 20.72
CA ASN A 254 -15.71 4.83 21.94
C ASN A 254 -17.17 4.38 21.75
N ALA A 255 -17.95 5.08 20.92
CA ALA A 255 -19.32 4.66 20.58
C ALA A 255 -19.33 3.28 19.88
N PHE A 256 -18.29 2.98 19.11
CA PHE A 256 -18.13 1.72 18.39
C PHE A 256 -17.49 0.61 19.25
N GLY A 257 -17.31 0.86 20.55
CA GLY A 257 -16.69 -0.07 21.50
C GLY A 257 -15.16 -0.05 21.49
N GLY A 258 -14.54 0.88 20.77
CA GLY A 258 -13.10 1.13 20.82
C GLY A 258 -12.69 1.93 22.05
N ASP A 259 -11.39 2.14 22.19
CA ASP A 259 -10.76 2.98 23.20
C ASP A 259 -9.88 4.01 22.52
N ALA A 260 -10.33 5.27 22.54
CA ALA A 260 -9.58 6.41 22.00
C ALA A 260 -8.18 6.58 22.64
N GLY A 261 -7.98 6.09 23.88
CA GLY A 261 -6.69 6.07 24.57
C GLY A 261 -5.76 4.91 24.18
N ARG A 262 -6.18 4.02 23.26
CA ARG A 262 -5.39 2.88 22.78
C ARG A 262 -5.53 2.70 21.27
N VAL A 263 -5.19 3.76 20.55
CA VAL A 263 -5.16 3.79 19.08
C VAL A 263 -3.78 3.40 18.57
N THR A 264 -3.73 2.43 17.66
CA THR A 264 -2.54 2.00 16.91
C THR A 264 -2.74 2.34 15.44
N ILE A 265 -1.85 3.15 14.87
CA ILE A 265 -1.83 3.36 13.43
C ILE A 265 -0.93 2.31 12.77
N PHE A 266 -1.38 1.74 11.66
CA PHE A 266 -0.60 0.76 10.91
C PHE A 266 -0.84 0.90 9.42
N GLY A 267 0.20 0.67 8.62
CA GLY A 267 0.12 0.82 7.17
C GLY A 267 1.25 0.11 6.46
N GLU A 268 1.03 -0.18 5.18
CA GLU A 268 1.98 -0.88 4.33
C GLU A 268 2.45 0.00 3.16
N SER A 269 3.72 -0.14 2.77
CA SER A 269 4.33 0.59 1.66
C SER A 269 4.20 2.11 1.87
N ALA A 270 3.54 2.81 0.94
CA ALA A 270 3.20 4.23 1.10
C ALA A 270 2.35 4.52 2.35
N GLY A 271 1.50 3.58 2.79
CA GLY A 271 0.77 3.71 4.04
C GLY A 271 1.70 3.63 5.26
N GLY A 272 2.70 2.75 5.23
CA GLY A 272 3.75 2.70 6.26
C GLY A 272 4.63 3.96 6.26
N HIS A 273 4.92 4.50 5.08
CA HIS A 273 5.57 5.81 4.94
C HIS A 273 4.71 6.93 5.53
N ASN A 274 3.40 6.92 5.29
CA ASN A 274 2.47 7.88 5.88
C ASN A 274 2.36 7.74 7.41
N VAL A 275 2.46 6.52 7.97
CA VAL A 275 2.61 6.29 9.43
C VAL A 275 3.86 7.00 9.96
N ALA A 276 5.01 6.87 9.29
CA ALA A 276 6.21 7.64 9.66
C ALA A 276 5.97 9.15 9.59
N GLY A 277 5.24 9.63 8.57
CA GLY A 277 4.82 11.02 8.47
C GLY A 277 3.98 11.49 9.66
N LEU A 278 2.99 10.71 10.08
CA LEU A 278 2.16 10.99 11.25
C LEU A 278 2.98 10.98 12.56
N MET A 279 3.98 10.12 12.66
CA MET A 279 4.92 10.16 13.78
C MET A 279 5.70 11.47 13.82
N ALA A 280 6.09 12.03 12.69
CA ALA A 280 6.82 13.31 12.64
C ALA A 280 5.92 14.56 12.65
N ALA A 281 4.62 14.42 12.42
CA ALA A 281 3.69 15.54 12.35
C ALA A 281 3.28 16.04 13.74
N PRO A 282 3.55 17.31 14.09
CA PRO A 282 3.17 17.85 15.41
C PRO A 282 1.66 17.92 15.59
N GLN A 283 0.88 18.12 14.52
CA GLN A 283 -0.59 18.12 14.56
C GLN A 283 -1.17 16.76 14.98
N ALA A 284 -0.43 15.65 14.81
CA ALA A 284 -0.90 14.31 15.14
C ALA A 284 -0.63 13.92 16.62
N ALA A 285 -0.05 14.82 17.41
CA ALA A 285 0.34 14.56 18.79
C ALA A 285 -0.87 14.17 19.66
N GLY A 286 -0.76 13.00 20.31
CA GLY A 286 -1.81 12.47 21.19
C GLY A 286 -2.97 11.79 20.47
N LEU A 287 -2.99 11.74 19.13
CA LEU A 287 -4.07 11.09 18.37
C LEU A 287 -3.89 9.58 18.24
N PHE A 288 -2.68 9.07 18.46
CA PHE A 288 -2.35 7.65 18.46
C PHE A 288 -1.30 7.35 19.54
N HIS A 289 -1.20 6.08 19.89
CA HIS A 289 -0.49 5.61 21.07
C HIS A 289 0.58 4.57 20.72
N ARG A 290 0.54 4.04 19.48
CA ARG A 290 1.44 3.00 18.93
C ARG A 290 1.45 3.10 17.41
N ALA A 291 2.54 2.64 16.79
CA ALA A 291 2.70 2.65 15.34
C ALA A 291 3.24 1.30 14.81
N ILE A 292 2.77 0.89 13.63
CA ILE A 292 3.32 -0.26 12.88
C ILE A 292 3.59 0.18 11.44
N ILE A 293 4.86 0.08 11.02
CA ILE A 293 5.32 0.46 9.69
C ILE A 293 5.69 -0.82 8.93
N GLN A 294 4.88 -1.20 7.96
CA GLN A 294 5.13 -2.38 7.14
C GLN A 294 5.74 -1.94 5.81
N SER A 295 7.01 -2.27 5.58
CA SER A 295 7.70 -2.03 4.30
C SER A 295 7.74 -0.54 3.88
N GLY A 296 7.59 0.38 4.84
CA GLY A 296 7.57 1.83 4.64
C GLY A 296 8.93 2.51 4.82
N SER A 297 9.09 3.72 4.28
CA SER A 297 10.34 4.50 4.39
C SER A 297 10.18 5.78 5.22
N PHE A 298 11.32 6.38 5.58
CA PHE A 298 11.44 7.52 6.49
C PHE A 298 12.03 8.78 5.82
N ASP A 299 11.93 8.88 4.48
CA ASP A 299 12.43 9.99 3.67
C ASP A 299 11.33 10.97 3.25
N SER A 300 11.70 12.19 2.89
CA SER A 300 10.82 13.21 2.33
C SER A 300 11.54 14.02 1.27
N VAL A 301 10.79 14.66 0.38
CA VAL A 301 11.34 15.59 -0.63
C VAL A 301 11.47 16.98 -0.03
N PRO A 302 12.60 17.69 -0.20
CA PRO A 302 12.73 19.10 0.19
C PRO A 302 11.68 19.98 -0.51
N LEU A 303 11.18 21.00 0.19
CA LEU A 303 10.15 21.89 -0.37
C LEU A 303 10.59 22.57 -1.68
N GLU A 304 11.85 23.01 -1.77
CA GLU A 304 12.40 23.65 -2.96
C GLU A 304 12.41 22.70 -4.17
N GLU A 305 12.76 21.43 -3.95
CA GLU A 305 12.72 20.39 -4.97
C GLU A 305 11.28 20.10 -5.41
N ALA A 306 10.36 19.96 -4.44
CA ALA A 306 8.94 19.78 -4.70
C ALA A 306 8.31 20.96 -5.46
N GLN A 307 8.88 22.16 -5.36
CA GLN A 307 8.39 23.32 -6.09
C GLN A 307 8.98 23.42 -7.50
N ALA A 308 10.30 23.18 -7.65
CA ALA A 308 11.05 23.60 -8.85
C ALA A 308 12.16 22.64 -9.32
N GLY A 309 12.43 21.52 -8.65
CA GLY A 309 13.73 20.81 -8.75
C GLY A 309 13.73 19.38 -9.27
N GLY A 310 12.58 18.80 -9.63
CA GLY A 310 12.51 17.43 -10.16
C GLY A 310 11.31 16.65 -9.62
N ARG A 311 11.44 16.04 -8.43
CA ARG A 311 10.36 15.27 -7.80
C ARG A 311 9.22 16.19 -7.38
N ASN A 312 7.97 15.77 -7.59
CA ASN A 312 6.77 16.53 -7.22
C ASN A 312 6.67 17.94 -7.84
N THR A 313 7.46 18.30 -8.87
CA THR A 313 7.63 19.70 -9.35
C THR A 313 6.31 20.45 -9.58
N ALA A 314 5.90 21.23 -8.58
CA ALA A 314 4.59 21.83 -8.56
C ALA A 314 4.44 22.94 -9.58
N LEU A 315 5.47 23.77 -9.81
CA LEU A 315 5.39 24.91 -10.73
C LEU A 315 5.19 24.47 -12.19
N GLU A 316 5.94 23.45 -12.62
CA GLU A 316 5.82 22.90 -13.96
C GLU A 316 4.46 22.22 -14.16
N VAL A 317 4.06 21.39 -13.19
CA VAL A 317 2.76 20.72 -13.20
C VAL A 317 1.63 21.74 -13.21
N GLY A 318 1.69 22.78 -12.38
CA GLY A 318 0.67 23.84 -12.33
C GLY A 318 0.53 24.56 -13.68
N THR A 319 1.65 24.88 -14.33
CA THR A 319 1.65 25.49 -15.67
C THR A 319 1.01 24.56 -16.71
N ARG A 320 1.27 23.25 -16.65
CA ARG A 320 0.66 22.25 -17.55
C ARG A 320 -0.85 22.13 -17.30
N ILE A 321 -1.28 22.16 -16.04
CA ILE A 321 -2.70 22.07 -15.64
C ILE A 321 -3.51 23.27 -16.13
N THR A 322 -2.98 24.49 -15.98
CA THR A 322 -3.72 25.72 -16.33
C THR A 322 -3.48 26.19 -17.76
N GLY A 323 -2.49 25.62 -18.47
CA GLY A 323 -2.07 26.06 -19.80
C GLY A 323 -1.35 27.42 -19.81
N GLY A 324 -0.82 27.87 -18.66
CA GLY A 324 -0.21 29.20 -18.50
C GLY A 324 0.15 29.52 -17.05
N GLU A 325 0.01 30.79 -16.64
CA GLU A 325 0.23 31.17 -15.24
C GLU A 325 -0.75 30.46 -14.31
N ALA A 326 -0.24 29.83 -13.25
CA ALA A 326 -0.99 28.97 -12.34
C ALA A 326 -1.32 29.67 -11.01
N GLY A 327 -2.33 30.55 -11.03
CA GLY A 327 -2.92 31.11 -9.80
C GLY A 327 -3.76 30.08 -9.03
N ALA A 328 -4.01 30.32 -7.73
CA ALA A 328 -4.77 29.41 -6.88
C ALA A 328 -6.18 29.09 -7.45
N ASP A 329 -6.92 30.12 -7.87
CA ASP A 329 -8.26 29.94 -8.46
C ASP A 329 -8.22 29.14 -9.76
N ALA A 330 -7.26 29.43 -10.65
CA ALA A 330 -7.12 28.73 -11.92
C ALA A 330 -6.79 27.25 -11.71
N LEU A 331 -5.93 26.95 -10.74
CA LEU A 331 -5.63 25.60 -10.31
C LEU A 331 -6.90 24.91 -9.79
N ARG A 332 -7.64 25.51 -8.85
CA ARG A 332 -8.84 24.87 -8.27
C ARG A 332 -9.96 24.67 -9.28
N LEU A 333 -10.07 25.52 -10.29
CA LEU A 333 -11.07 25.40 -11.37
C LEU A 333 -10.67 24.39 -12.46
N ALA A 334 -9.43 23.89 -12.47
CA ALA A 334 -8.96 22.99 -13.50
C ALA A 334 -9.77 21.67 -13.53
N PRO A 335 -10.17 21.17 -14.71
CA PRO A 335 -10.78 19.85 -14.84
C PRO A 335 -9.84 18.74 -14.33
N LEU A 336 -10.39 17.71 -13.68
CA LEU A 336 -9.61 16.55 -13.23
C LEU A 336 -8.87 15.86 -14.38
N GLY A 337 -9.45 15.87 -15.59
CA GLY A 337 -8.78 15.34 -16.78
C GLY A 337 -7.44 16.01 -17.06
N ASP A 338 -7.35 17.33 -16.90
CA ASP A 338 -6.13 18.11 -17.15
C ASP A 338 -5.11 17.92 -16.02
N VAL A 339 -5.58 17.84 -14.77
CA VAL A 339 -4.74 17.46 -13.61
C VAL A 339 -4.06 16.12 -13.89
N TYR A 340 -4.82 15.10 -14.26
CA TYR A 340 -4.30 13.74 -14.36
C TYR A 340 -3.65 13.43 -15.71
N ALA A 341 -3.87 14.24 -16.75
CA ALA A 341 -3.12 14.16 -18.01
C ALA A 341 -1.61 14.35 -17.80
N THR A 342 -1.20 15.08 -16.75
CA THR A 342 0.21 15.25 -16.38
C THR A 342 0.91 13.92 -16.04
N PHE A 343 0.17 12.93 -15.53
CA PHE A 343 0.68 11.58 -15.26
C PHE A 343 0.73 10.66 -16.48
N ALA A 344 -0.05 10.95 -17.53
CA ALA A 344 -0.27 10.05 -18.65
C ALA A 344 0.81 10.14 -19.76
N GLY A 345 1.53 11.26 -19.85
CA GLY A 345 2.36 11.59 -21.02
C GLY A 345 3.88 11.63 -20.82
N ASP A 346 4.37 11.67 -19.57
CA ASP A 346 5.78 12.01 -19.31
C ASP A 346 6.44 10.98 -18.38
N ALA A 347 7.53 10.38 -18.85
CA ALA A 347 8.31 9.44 -18.07
C ALA A 347 9.14 10.13 -16.98
N ASP A 348 9.40 11.43 -17.13
CA ASP A 348 10.27 12.21 -16.26
C ASP A 348 9.50 12.85 -15.08
N LEU A 349 8.17 12.94 -15.14
CA LEU A 349 7.31 13.31 -14.00
C LEU A 349 6.85 12.10 -13.14
N ARG A 350 7.47 10.92 -13.34
CA ARG A 350 7.09 9.64 -12.69
C ARG A 350 7.69 9.42 -11.30
N ASP A 351 8.35 10.41 -10.71
CA ASP A 351 8.70 10.29 -9.30
C ASP A 351 7.42 10.38 -8.48
N LEU A 352 7.06 9.26 -7.86
CA LEU A 352 5.85 9.10 -7.07
C LEU A 352 5.65 10.28 -6.11
N PRO A 353 4.42 10.79 -5.91
CA PRO A 353 4.13 11.79 -4.91
C PRO A 353 4.59 11.30 -3.54
N ARG A 354 5.70 11.88 -3.09
CA ARG A 354 6.26 11.66 -1.75
C ARG A 354 5.85 12.77 -0.81
N MET A 355 5.96 12.50 0.49
CA MET A 355 5.78 13.53 1.50
C MET A 355 6.84 14.63 1.35
N ILE A 356 6.44 15.86 1.60
CA ILE A 356 7.21 17.08 1.36
C ILE A 356 7.62 17.67 2.71
N ALA A 357 8.87 18.08 2.84
CA ALA A 357 9.41 18.82 3.99
C ALA A 357 8.90 20.27 4.01
N ASP A 358 7.58 20.46 4.13
CA ASP A 358 6.90 21.75 3.88
C ASP A 358 7.06 22.77 5.03
N GLY A 359 7.47 22.32 6.22
CA GLY A 359 7.55 23.14 7.43
C GLY A 359 6.20 23.46 8.06
N VAL A 360 5.12 22.79 7.62
CA VAL A 360 3.76 22.91 8.15
C VAL A 360 3.35 21.58 8.77
N THR A 361 3.40 20.51 7.99
CA THR A 361 3.08 19.14 8.42
C THR A 361 4.32 18.32 8.76
N LEU A 362 5.46 18.60 8.11
CA LEU A 362 6.73 17.94 8.36
C LEU A 362 7.86 18.96 8.57
N PRO A 363 8.94 18.62 9.30
CA PRO A 363 10.10 19.51 9.48
C PRO A 363 10.73 19.93 8.15
N ARG A 364 11.20 21.18 8.05
CA ARG A 364 11.86 21.71 6.84
C ARG A 364 13.15 20.96 6.49
N ASP A 365 13.85 20.44 7.50
CA ASP A 365 15.08 19.68 7.33
C ASP A 365 14.81 18.21 6.92
N GLY A 366 13.54 17.85 6.71
CA GLY A 366 13.10 16.55 6.20
C GLY A 366 12.57 15.60 7.28
N LEU A 367 11.79 14.61 6.85
CA LEU A 367 11.16 13.60 7.70
C LEU A 367 12.16 12.87 8.61
N ALA A 368 13.27 12.39 8.03
CA ALA A 368 14.29 11.65 8.77
C ALA A 368 14.89 12.46 9.93
N SER A 369 14.91 13.79 9.83
CA SER A 369 15.47 14.66 10.88
C SER A 369 14.66 14.58 12.19
N ALA A 370 13.35 14.37 12.10
CA ALA A 370 12.44 14.24 13.25
C ALA A 370 12.89 13.11 14.19
N PHE A 371 13.34 11.99 13.61
CA PHE A 371 13.70 10.78 14.35
C PHE A 371 15.12 10.77 14.93
N THR A 372 15.84 11.90 14.82
CA THR A 372 17.18 12.04 15.42
C THR A 372 17.14 12.51 16.87
N ARG A 373 15.96 12.91 17.36
CA ARG A 373 15.73 13.41 18.72
C ARG A 373 14.41 12.90 19.26
N LEU A 374 14.36 12.50 20.53
CA LEU A 374 13.14 11.97 21.14
C LEU A 374 11.97 12.97 21.18
N ASP A 375 12.27 14.27 21.26
CA ASP A 375 11.27 15.35 21.24
C ASP A 375 10.95 15.87 19.83
N GLY A 376 11.55 15.28 18.79
CA GLY A 376 11.34 15.65 17.40
C GLY A 376 10.15 14.95 16.73
N PHE A 377 9.54 13.96 17.39
CA PHE A 377 8.45 13.16 16.87
C PHE A 377 7.53 12.64 17.98
N ASN A 378 6.37 12.13 17.61
CA ASN A 378 5.42 11.44 18.48
C ASN A 378 6.00 10.07 18.88
N ALA A 379 6.79 10.04 19.95
CA ALA A 379 7.58 8.89 20.40
C ALA A 379 6.75 7.79 21.09
N VAL A 380 5.89 7.12 20.31
CA VAL A 380 5.10 5.95 20.70
C VAL A 380 5.82 4.64 20.39
N PRO A 381 5.53 3.52 21.08
CA PRO A 381 6.05 2.20 20.70
C PRO A 381 5.86 1.91 19.20
N LEU A 382 6.87 1.28 18.58
CA LEU A 382 6.92 1.06 17.14
C LEU A 382 7.25 -0.40 16.78
N ILE A 383 6.49 -1.00 15.88
CA ILE A 383 6.95 -2.13 15.07
C ILE A 383 7.33 -1.60 13.68
N THR A 384 8.50 -1.99 13.15
CA THR A 384 8.87 -1.79 11.75
C THR A 384 9.29 -3.11 11.11
N GLY A 385 9.03 -3.31 9.83
CA GLY A 385 9.46 -4.53 9.15
C GLY A 385 9.41 -4.46 7.64
N VAL A 386 9.77 -5.57 7.02
CA VAL A 386 9.83 -5.77 5.57
C VAL A 386 9.41 -7.18 5.19
N THR A 387 9.24 -7.41 3.89
CA THR A 387 9.18 -8.75 3.32
C THR A 387 10.57 -9.21 2.85
N ARG A 388 10.80 -10.51 2.75
CA ARG A 388 12.09 -11.05 2.26
C ARG A 388 12.35 -10.69 0.80
N ASP A 389 11.30 -10.72 -0.01
CA ASP A 389 11.35 -10.58 -1.47
C ASP A 389 10.65 -9.30 -1.97
N GLU A 390 10.76 -8.17 -1.25
CA GLU A 390 10.17 -6.86 -1.61
C GLU A 390 10.15 -6.59 -3.12
N MET A 391 11.28 -6.81 -3.77
CA MET A 391 11.48 -6.44 -5.16
C MET A 391 10.85 -7.38 -6.18
N LYS A 392 10.45 -8.59 -5.79
CA LYS A 392 9.86 -9.57 -6.72
C LYS A 392 8.54 -9.09 -7.30
N LEU A 393 7.70 -8.40 -6.52
CA LEU A 393 6.45 -7.82 -7.03
C LEU A 393 6.72 -6.87 -8.22
N PHE A 394 7.72 -5.99 -8.10
CA PHE A 394 8.06 -5.02 -9.12
C PHE A 394 8.78 -5.66 -10.31
N ASN A 395 9.77 -6.52 -10.03
CA ASN A 395 10.59 -7.16 -11.05
C ASN A 395 9.87 -8.28 -11.82
N ALA A 396 8.79 -8.85 -11.28
CA ALA A 396 7.92 -9.78 -12.01
C ALA A 396 7.33 -9.15 -13.28
N PHE A 397 7.17 -7.82 -13.32
CA PHE A 397 6.68 -7.09 -14.49
C PHE A 397 7.80 -6.50 -15.36
N ASN A 398 9.07 -6.69 -14.97
CA ASN A 398 10.21 -6.23 -15.74
C ASN A 398 10.54 -7.22 -16.87
N ASP A 399 10.28 -6.84 -18.12
CA ASP A 399 10.48 -7.70 -19.30
C ASP A 399 11.97 -7.98 -19.61
N THR A 400 12.89 -7.23 -19.02
CA THR A 400 14.34 -7.52 -19.07
C THR A 400 14.72 -8.68 -18.15
N LEU A 401 13.97 -8.90 -17.07
CA LEU A 401 14.21 -9.96 -16.08
C LEU A 401 13.29 -11.16 -16.28
N THR A 402 12.11 -10.95 -16.86
CA THR A 402 11.09 -11.99 -17.05
C THR A 402 10.69 -12.14 -18.52
N ARG A 403 10.09 -13.29 -18.84
CA ARG A 403 9.40 -13.57 -20.11
C ARG A 403 7.93 -13.75 -19.82
N ARG A 404 7.10 -13.22 -20.70
CA ARG A 404 5.66 -13.44 -20.71
C ARG A 404 5.27 -14.34 -21.86
N ARG A 405 4.56 -15.43 -21.57
CA ARG A 405 3.94 -16.31 -22.57
C ARG A 405 2.43 -16.12 -22.49
N LEU A 406 1.77 -16.11 -23.65
CA LEU A 406 0.32 -15.90 -23.75
C LEU A 406 -0.18 -14.58 -23.10
N GLY A 407 0.71 -13.61 -22.90
CA GLY A 407 0.39 -12.31 -22.28
C GLY A 407 0.41 -12.32 -20.74
N PHE A 408 0.24 -13.48 -20.08
CA PHE A 408 0.07 -13.55 -18.63
C PHE A 408 0.92 -14.58 -17.88
N LEU A 409 1.51 -15.57 -18.55
CA LEU A 409 2.39 -16.54 -17.90
C LEU A 409 3.79 -15.95 -17.75
N VAL A 410 4.11 -15.50 -16.54
CA VAL A 410 5.40 -14.91 -16.19
C VAL A 410 6.38 -15.99 -15.77
N SER A 411 7.61 -15.92 -16.27
CA SER A 411 8.72 -16.78 -15.84
C SER A 411 10.05 -16.02 -15.89
N PRO A 412 10.99 -16.23 -14.96
CA PRO A 412 12.31 -15.62 -15.01
C PRO A 412 13.08 -15.98 -16.29
N ARG A 413 13.86 -15.03 -16.83
CA ARG A 413 14.73 -15.26 -18.00
C ARG A 413 15.96 -16.07 -17.65
N ASP A 414 16.60 -15.63 -16.57
CA ASP A 414 17.74 -16.23 -15.92
C ASP A 414 17.30 -16.42 -14.45
N PRO A 415 16.97 -17.65 -14.06
CA PRO A 415 16.40 -17.89 -12.75
C PRO A 415 17.37 -17.62 -11.59
N ASP A 416 18.70 -17.73 -11.78
CA ASP A 416 19.68 -17.47 -10.72
C ASP A 416 19.92 -15.97 -10.57
N PHE A 417 20.03 -15.26 -11.69
CA PHE A 417 20.13 -13.80 -11.68
C PHE A 417 18.85 -13.14 -11.15
N TYR A 418 17.67 -13.69 -11.45
CA TYR A 418 16.40 -13.20 -10.93
C TYR A 418 16.33 -13.31 -9.41
N GLU A 419 16.77 -14.42 -8.81
CA GLU A 419 16.85 -14.52 -7.36
C GLU A 419 17.84 -13.50 -6.80
N ALA A 420 19.06 -13.42 -7.36
CA ALA A 420 20.10 -12.54 -6.84
C ALA A 420 19.72 -11.05 -6.92
N ILE A 421 19.18 -10.57 -8.04
CA ILE A 421 18.81 -9.16 -8.17
C ILE A 421 17.71 -8.76 -7.19
N ASN A 422 16.71 -9.63 -6.99
CA ASN A 422 15.65 -9.37 -6.02
C ASN A 422 16.16 -9.42 -4.59
N GLU A 423 16.98 -10.42 -4.25
CA GLU A 423 17.58 -10.53 -2.91
C GLU A 423 18.35 -9.25 -2.52
N TYR A 424 19.26 -8.78 -3.37
CA TYR A 424 20.08 -7.62 -3.03
C TYR A 424 19.31 -6.30 -3.01
N GLN A 425 18.35 -6.11 -3.94
CA GLN A 425 17.52 -4.91 -3.89
C GLN A 425 16.57 -4.93 -2.66
N SER A 426 16.01 -6.08 -2.29
CA SER A 426 15.16 -6.22 -1.08
C SER A 426 15.96 -6.00 0.20
N ARG A 427 17.24 -6.43 0.25
CA ARG A 427 18.13 -6.13 1.39
C ARG A 427 18.41 -4.63 1.51
N VAL A 428 18.54 -3.90 0.40
CA VAL A 428 18.65 -2.42 0.45
C VAL A 428 17.34 -1.79 0.96
N TRP A 429 16.18 -2.36 0.61
CA TRP A 429 14.90 -1.92 1.16
C TRP A 429 14.85 -2.10 2.68
N ARG A 430 15.28 -3.26 3.17
CA ARG A 430 15.41 -3.56 4.60
C ARG A 430 16.32 -2.58 5.34
N VAL A 431 17.48 -2.25 4.78
CA VAL A 431 18.39 -1.24 5.37
C VAL A 431 17.62 0.05 5.64
N ARG A 432 16.85 0.53 4.67
CA ARG A 432 16.11 1.79 4.79
C ARG A 432 14.90 1.73 5.71
N ALA A 433 14.13 0.64 5.66
CA ALA A 433 12.86 0.50 6.36
C ALA A 433 13.02 0.04 7.82
N VAL A 434 14.08 -0.74 8.10
CA VAL A 434 14.27 -1.39 9.39
C VAL A 434 15.60 -0.99 10.01
N ASP A 435 16.72 -1.35 9.41
CA ASP A 435 18.01 -1.31 10.11
C ASP A 435 18.45 0.14 10.41
N ASP A 436 18.48 1.03 9.41
CA ASP A 436 18.83 2.44 9.59
C ASP A 436 17.78 3.20 10.41
N ALA A 437 16.49 2.87 10.21
CA ALA A 437 15.39 3.51 10.92
C ALA A 437 15.46 3.20 12.42
N ALA A 438 15.60 1.92 12.77
CA ALA A 438 15.75 1.49 14.16
C ALA A 438 17.03 2.04 14.80
N ALA A 439 18.15 2.09 14.05
CA ALA A 439 19.39 2.69 14.54
C ALA A 439 19.22 4.18 14.88
N LYS A 440 18.57 4.96 14.00
CA LYS A 440 18.30 6.39 14.23
C LYS A 440 17.39 6.62 15.45
N LEU A 441 16.27 5.90 15.52
CA LEU A 441 15.32 5.99 16.63
C LEU A 441 15.99 5.66 17.98
N ARG A 442 16.77 4.59 18.02
CA ARG A 442 17.47 4.18 19.25
C ARG A 442 18.59 5.16 19.63
N ALA A 443 19.31 5.70 18.65
CA ALA A 443 20.28 6.77 18.90
C ALA A 443 19.62 8.04 19.47
N ALA A 444 18.37 8.31 19.11
CA ALA A 444 17.55 9.38 19.69
C ALA A 444 17.02 9.07 21.11
N GLY A 445 17.21 7.84 21.62
CA GLY A 445 16.71 7.39 22.93
C GLY A 445 15.34 6.70 22.89
N HIS A 446 14.87 6.30 21.71
CA HIS A 446 13.61 5.57 21.55
C HIS A 446 13.88 4.06 21.44
N ASP A 447 13.82 3.36 22.58
CA ASP A 447 14.16 1.93 22.66
C ASP A 447 12.97 0.97 22.43
N ALA A 448 11.73 1.48 22.44
CA ALA A 448 10.51 0.70 22.23
C ALA A 448 10.26 0.41 20.74
N VAL A 449 11.23 -0.25 20.10
CA VAL A 449 11.21 -0.57 18.67
C VAL A 449 11.38 -2.06 18.45
N TRP A 450 10.47 -2.68 17.71
CA TRP A 450 10.52 -4.08 17.31
C TRP A 450 10.69 -4.19 15.79
N GLY A 451 11.49 -5.16 15.36
CA GLY A 451 11.75 -5.43 13.95
C GLY A 451 11.11 -6.75 13.51
N TYR A 452 10.61 -6.84 12.27
CA TYR A 452 10.27 -8.13 11.63
C TYR A 452 10.69 -8.26 10.16
N ARG A 453 10.77 -9.50 9.68
CA ARG A 453 10.84 -9.87 8.26
C ARG A 453 9.83 -10.97 7.97
N PHE A 454 9.03 -10.79 6.94
CA PHE A 454 8.05 -11.77 6.48
C PHE A 454 8.64 -12.62 5.35
N ASP A 455 8.58 -13.95 5.50
CA ASP A 455 9.30 -14.91 4.65
C ASP A 455 8.39 -15.94 3.94
N TRP A 456 7.07 -15.91 4.19
CA TRP A 456 6.13 -16.85 3.57
C TRP A 456 6.20 -16.80 2.05
N ASP A 457 6.50 -17.92 1.42
CA ASP A 457 6.69 -18.04 -0.03
C ASP A 457 5.97 -19.24 -0.65
N GLU A 458 5.08 -19.91 0.09
CA GLU A 458 4.40 -21.12 -0.37
C GLU A 458 3.20 -20.84 -1.30
N ALA A 459 3.26 -19.77 -2.09
CA ALA A 459 2.27 -19.43 -3.10
C ALA A 459 2.09 -20.55 -4.14
N GLY A 460 0.88 -20.67 -4.72
CA GLY A 460 0.61 -21.73 -5.69
C GLY A 460 1.24 -21.53 -7.06
N SER A 461 1.10 -22.54 -7.91
CA SER A 461 1.49 -22.48 -9.32
C SER A 461 0.27 -22.49 -10.25
N PHE A 462 0.37 -21.84 -11.41
CA PHE A 462 -0.61 -21.94 -12.50
C PHE A 462 0.08 -22.25 -13.83
N LEU A 463 -0.21 -23.42 -14.41
CA LEU A 463 0.48 -23.93 -15.61
C LEU A 463 2.00 -23.96 -15.39
N THR A 464 2.75 -23.14 -16.13
CA THR A 464 4.22 -23.03 -16.02
C THR A 464 4.66 -21.85 -15.13
N MET A 465 3.72 -21.11 -14.55
CA MET A 465 4.00 -19.98 -13.67
C MET A 465 4.03 -20.47 -12.23
N ASP A 466 5.21 -20.45 -11.63
CA ASP A 466 5.45 -20.79 -10.23
C ASP A 466 5.51 -19.49 -9.42
N LEU A 467 4.46 -19.19 -8.63
CA LEU A 467 4.40 -17.93 -7.89
C LEU A 467 5.30 -17.95 -6.64
N SER A 468 5.66 -19.11 -6.10
CA SER A 468 6.69 -19.19 -5.06
C SER A 468 8.03 -18.65 -5.55
N ARG A 469 8.33 -18.84 -6.83
CA ARG A 469 9.54 -18.31 -7.44
C ARG A 469 9.39 -16.88 -7.94
N VAL A 470 8.31 -16.60 -8.66
CA VAL A 470 8.07 -15.30 -9.32
C VAL A 470 7.71 -14.22 -8.31
N LEU A 471 6.99 -14.54 -7.24
CA LEU A 471 6.60 -13.58 -6.21
C LEU A 471 7.32 -13.86 -4.89
N GLY A 472 7.40 -15.12 -4.46
CA GLY A 472 7.94 -15.44 -3.13
C GLY A 472 7.22 -14.67 -2.01
N ALA A 473 7.99 -14.23 -1.02
CA ALA A 473 7.50 -13.33 0.03
C ALA A 473 7.55 -11.86 -0.46
N ALA A 474 6.76 -11.56 -1.48
CA ALA A 474 6.80 -10.27 -2.17
C ALA A 474 6.30 -9.11 -1.30
N HIS A 475 6.58 -7.87 -1.73
CA HIS A 475 5.97 -6.66 -1.18
C HIS A 475 4.44 -6.79 -1.05
N ALA A 476 3.90 -6.30 0.06
CA ALA A 476 2.49 -6.39 0.47
C ALA A 476 1.93 -7.80 0.75
N MET A 477 2.73 -8.88 0.60
CA MET A 477 2.25 -10.26 0.81
C MET A 477 1.91 -10.55 2.28
N GLU A 478 2.39 -9.74 3.23
CA GLU A 478 2.10 -9.88 4.66
C GLU A 478 0.70 -9.35 5.04
N ILE A 479 0.10 -8.46 4.24
CA ILE A 479 -1.18 -7.81 4.56
C ILE A 479 -2.31 -8.86 4.77
N PRO A 480 -2.52 -9.83 3.86
CA PRO A 480 -3.55 -10.85 4.05
C PRO A 480 -3.41 -11.67 5.35
N PHE A 481 -2.18 -11.81 5.85
CA PHE A 481 -1.88 -12.56 7.07
C PHE A 481 -2.23 -11.75 8.32
N VAL A 482 -1.93 -10.45 8.33
CA VAL A 482 -2.34 -9.54 9.42
C VAL A 482 -3.86 -9.43 9.50
N PHE A 483 -4.53 -9.26 8.35
CA PHE A 483 -6.00 -9.14 8.29
C PHE A 483 -6.73 -10.47 8.46
N ASN A 484 -6.01 -11.60 8.35
CA ASN A 484 -6.58 -12.93 8.18
C ASN A 484 -7.65 -12.99 7.07
N HIS A 485 -7.38 -12.28 5.97
CA HIS A 485 -8.28 -12.12 4.84
C HIS A 485 -7.48 -12.20 3.53
N PHE A 486 -7.70 -13.28 2.77
CA PHE A 486 -6.88 -13.67 1.62
C PHE A 486 -7.51 -13.27 0.28
N ASP A 487 -7.86 -11.99 0.16
CA ASP A 487 -8.41 -11.35 -1.04
C ASP A 487 -7.79 -9.93 -1.14
N LEU A 488 -6.77 -9.78 -1.97
CA LEU A 488 -5.99 -8.55 -2.12
C LEU A 488 -5.42 -8.39 -3.53
N PHE A 489 -4.89 -9.47 -4.12
CA PHE A 489 -4.29 -9.48 -5.47
C PHE A 489 -5.29 -9.86 -6.57
N GLY A 490 -6.59 -9.87 -6.25
CA GLY A 490 -7.68 -10.13 -7.19
C GLY A 490 -7.67 -11.58 -7.69
N ARG A 491 -7.66 -11.79 -9.01
CA ARG A 491 -7.72 -13.15 -9.56
C ARG A 491 -6.51 -14.02 -9.19
N LEU A 492 -5.37 -13.41 -8.88
CA LEU A 492 -4.17 -14.12 -8.46
C LEU A 492 -4.37 -14.79 -7.09
N ASP A 493 -5.23 -14.28 -6.22
CA ASP A 493 -5.45 -14.84 -4.87
C ASP A 493 -5.91 -16.30 -4.91
N ARG A 494 -6.67 -16.68 -5.94
CA ARG A 494 -7.11 -18.07 -6.14
C ARG A 494 -5.96 -19.04 -6.41
N VAL A 495 -4.86 -18.53 -6.95
CA VAL A 495 -3.63 -19.30 -7.21
C VAL A 495 -2.68 -19.18 -6.01
N ILE A 496 -2.43 -17.96 -5.53
CA ILE A 496 -1.55 -17.68 -4.38
C ILE A 496 -2.06 -18.43 -3.14
N PHE A 497 -3.32 -18.24 -2.77
CA PHE A 497 -3.94 -18.76 -1.54
C PHE A 497 -4.86 -19.98 -1.80
N ASN A 498 -4.30 -21.03 -2.40
CA ASN A 498 -5.03 -22.22 -2.82
C ASN A 498 -5.30 -23.21 -1.66
N ARG A 499 -5.81 -24.42 -1.92
CA ARG A 499 -6.14 -25.37 -0.83
C ARG A 499 -4.91 -25.99 -0.15
N SER A 500 -3.78 -26.17 -0.85
CA SER A 500 -2.62 -26.88 -0.31
C SER A 500 -1.91 -26.09 0.78
N ASN A 501 -1.82 -24.76 0.64
CA ASN A 501 -1.15 -23.91 1.63
C ASN A 501 -2.10 -23.38 2.73
N ARG A 502 -3.35 -23.85 2.81
CA ARG A 502 -4.37 -23.31 3.75
C ARG A 502 -4.00 -23.49 5.21
N ALA A 503 -3.58 -24.69 5.60
CA ALA A 503 -3.22 -24.94 6.99
C ALA A 503 -2.02 -24.09 7.42
N GLY A 504 -0.96 -24.05 6.61
CA GLY A 504 0.25 -23.29 6.89
C GLY A 504 0.00 -21.78 6.95
N ARG A 505 -0.68 -21.22 5.95
CA ARG A 505 -0.96 -19.77 5.92
C ARG A 505 -1.90 -19.33 7.03
N GLN A 506 -2.88 -20.17 7.41
CA GLN A 506 -3.81 -19.85 8.49
C GLN A 506 -3.11 -19.82 9.83
N ALA A 507 -2.21 -20.78 10.08
CA ALA A 507 -1.41 -20.81 11.31
C ALA A 507 -0.51 -19.57 11.42
N LEU A 508 0.11 -19.15 10.31
CA LEU A 508 0.90 -17.93 10.26
C LEU A 508 0.04 -16.67 10.50
N ALA A 509 -1.11 -16.56 9.83
CA ALA A 509 -2.04 -15.43 10.02
C ALA A 509 -2.53 -15.32 11.47
N THR A 510 -2.84 -16.44 12.12
CA THR A 510 -3.21 -16.46 13.55
C THR A 510 -2.08 -15.96 14.44
N SER A 511 -0.84 -16.38 14.17
CA SER A 511 0.34 -15.93 14.94
C SER A 511 0.61 -14.44 14.75
N MET A 512 0.59 -13.95 13.50
CA MET A 512 0.79 -12.53 13.19
C MET A 512 -0.32 -11.66 13.77
N GLY A 513 -1.60 -12.03 13.57
CA GLY A 513 -2.73 -11.32 14.15
C GLY A 513 -2.62 -11.18 15.68
N ALA A 514 -2.16 -12.24 16.37
CA ALA A 514 -1.95 -12.21 17.82
C ALA A 514 -0.86 -11.21 18.24
N TYR A 515 0.28 -11.15 17.56
CA TYR A 515 1.31 -10.15 17.86
C TYR A 515 0.85 -8.72 17.57
N TRP A 516 0.18 -8.48 16.44
CA TRP A 516 -0.32 -7.16 16.08
C TRP A 516 -1.34 -6.66 17.10
N ALA A 517 -2.24 -7.54 17.55
CA ALA A 517 -3.25 -7.19 18.54
C ALA A 517 -2.70 -7.04 19.96
N ALA A 518 -1.74 -7.89 20.37
CA ALA A 518 -1.05 -7.75 21.65
C ALA A 518 -0.27 -6.43 21.69
N PHE A 519 0.45 -6.12 20.61
CA PHE A 519 1.10 -4.82 20.47
C PHE A 519 0.08 -3.69 20.57
N ALA A 520 -1.03 -3.74 19.82
CA ALA A 520 -2.06 -2.69 19.89
C ALA A 520 -2.65 -2.49 21.29
N ARG A 521 -2.77 -3.57 22.07
CA ARG A 521 -3.29 -3.59 23.44
C ARG A 521 -2.31 -3.01 24.45
N ASP A 522 -1.06 -3.48 24.39
CA ASP A 522 -0.10 -3.38 25.50
C ASP A 522 1.11 -2.52 25.13
N GLY A 523 1.45 -2.41 23.85
CA GLY A 523 2.61 -1.65 23.35
C GLY A 523 3.87 -2.49 23.29
N ASP A 524 3.71 -3.78 23.50
CA ASP A 524 4.72 -4.82 23.43
C ASP A 524 4.04 -6.05 22.79
N PRO A 525 4.58 -6.63 21.71
CA PRO A 525 4.05 -7.86 21.11
C PRO A 525 4.17 -9.08 22.04
N GLY A 526 5.10 -9.07 23.02
CA GLY A 526 5.28 -10.13 24.00
C GLY A 526 5.56 -11.50 23.37
N ASP A 527 4.86 -12.52 23.84
CA ASP A 527 4.91 -13.89 23.31
C ASP A 527 3.60 -14.33 22.63
N ALA A 528 2.71 -13.38 22.32
CA ALA A 528 1.33 -13.62 21.92
C ALA A 528 1.18 -14.55 20.70
N GLY A 529 2.11 -14.47 19.74
CA GLY A 529 2.12 -15.33 18.56
C GLY A 529 2.99 -16.59 18.68
N GLY A 530 3.51 -16.93 19.85
CA GLY A 530 4.10 -18.25 20.16
C GLY A 530 5.55 -18.25 20.65
N ILE A 531 6.32 -17.19 20.43
CA ILE A 531 7.67 -17.02 20.99
C ILE A 531 7.85 -15.58 21.47
N THR A 532 8.70 -15.35 22.46
CA THR A 532 8.96 -14.00 22.94
C THR A 532 9.61 -13.16 21.84
N TRP A 533 9.01 -12.01 21.51
CA TRP A 533 9.53 -11.03 20.57
C TRP A 533 10.12 -9.83 21.33
N PRO A 534 11.44 -9.84 21.62
CA PRO A 534 12.10 -8.72 22.28
C PRO A 534 12.23 -7.51 21.34
N ALA A 535 12.30 -6.32 21.94
CA ALA A 535 12.66 -5.10 21.24
C ALA A 535 14.09 -5.20 20.65
N LEU A 536 14.34 -4.44 19.58
CA LEU A 536 15.64 -4.36 18.93
C LEU A 536 16.68 -3.77 19.89
N SER A 537 17.75 -4.53 20.13
CA SER A 537 18.82 -4.15 21.05
C SER A 537 20.20 -4.47 20.46
N GLY A 538 21.17 -3.56 20.60
CA GLY A 538 22.50 -3.71 20.00
C GLY A 538 22.50 -3.54 18.47
N GLU A 539 23.66 -3.71 17.84
CA GLU A 539 23.83 -3.56 16.39
C GLU A 539 23.21 -4.73 15.61
N ASP A 540 23.33 -5.96 16.14
CA ASP A 540 22.75 -7.18 15.57
C ASP A 540 21.53 -7.67 16.39
N GLY A 541 20.62 -6.73 16.68
CA GLY A 541 19.44 -7.00 17.49
C GLY A 541 18.53 -8.10 16.92
N PRO A 542 17.79 -8.82 17.79
CA PRO A 542 16.86 -9.86 17.36
C PRO A 542 15.69 -9.26 16.58
N LEU A 543 15.39 -9.84 15.42
CA LEU A 543 14.28 -9.47 14.56
C LEU A 543 13.38 -10.68 14.35
N MET A 544 12.06 -10.49 14.39
CA MET A 544 11.11 -11.60 14.20
C MET A 544 11.05 -12.01 12.73
N ARG A 545 11.38 -13.26 12.41
CA ARG A 545 11.06 -13.88 11.12
C ARG A 545 9.67 -14.48 11.19
N PHE A 546 8.79 -14.09 10.28
CA PHE A 546 7.46 -14.68 10.14
C PHE A 546 7.43 -15.63 8.96
N ASP A 547 7.19 -16.92 9.23
CA ASP A 547 7.08 -17.94 8.21
C ASP A 547 6.08 -19.05 8.63
N SER A 548 5.65 -19.88 7.69
CA SER A 548 4.72 -20.96 7.95
C SER A 548 5.34 -22.02 8.88
N PRO A 549 4.53 -22.79 9.65
CA PRO A 549 5.06 -23.89 10.46
C PRO A 549 5.83 -24.95 9.65
N ALA A 550 5.54 -25.10 8.35
CA ALA A 550 6.27 -26.03 7.48
C ALA A 550 7.70 -25.55 7.18
N SER A 551 7.92 -24.24 7.26
CA SER A 551 9.18 -23.54 7.01
C SER A 551 9.84 -23.03 8.30
N GLY A 552 9.50 -23.65 9.44
CA GLY A 552 10.10 -23.39 10.75
C GLY A 552 9.30 -22.47 11.67
N GLY A 553 8.22 -21.85 11.18
CA GLY A 553 7.38 -20.97 11.97
C GLY A 553 8.05 -19.64 12.34
N PRO A 554 7.45 -18.88 13.28
CA PRO A 554 8.06 -17.69 13.85
C PRO A 554 9.41 -18.01 14.53
N GLU A 555 10.45 -17.25 14.19
CA GLU A 555 11.80 -17.43 14.73
C GLU A 555 12.49 -16.07 14.92
N LEU A 556 13.33 -15.92 15.95
CA LEU A 556 14.20 -14.74 16.06
C LEU A 556 15.42 -14.90 15.15
N MET A 557 15.54 -14.03 14.14
CA MET A 557 16.79 -13.88 13.38
C MET A 557 17.68 -12.78 13.98
N ARG A 558 18.97 -12.81 13.64
CA ARG A 558 19.94 -11.79 14.04
C ARG A 558 20.74 -11.32 12.84
N GLY A 559 21.31 -10.13 12.96
CA GLY A 559 22.19 -9.54 11.96
C GLY A 559 21.48 -8.44 11.20
N ALA A 560 21.94 -7.20 11.35
CA ALA A 560 21.48 -6.06 10.55
C ALA A 560 22.04 -6.13 9.12
N ASP A 561 21.32 -5.63 8.13
CA ASP A 561 21.92 -5.37 6.81
C ASP A 561 22.62 -4.00 6.79
N SER A 562 23.57 -3.84 5.87
CA SER A 562 24.20 -2.56 5.58
C SER A 562 24.64 -2.53 4.13
N ILE A 563 24.76 -1.34 3.55
CA ILE A 563 25.23 -1.20 2.16
C ILE A 563 26.60 -1.88 1.99
N ALA A 564 27.52 -1.73 2.94
CA ALA A 564 28.83 -2.38 2.90
C ALA A 564 28.75 -3.91 2.90
N ARG A 565 27.89 -4.51 3.74
CA ARG A 565 27.71 -5.97 3.78
C ARG A 565 27.08 -6.47 2.48
N ILE A 566 26.06 -5.76 1.98
CA ILE A 566 25.40 -6.05 0.69
C ILE A 566 26.42 -5.99 -0.47
N THR A 567 27.26 -4.96 -0.54
CA THR A 567 28.29 -4.85 -1.57
C THR A 567 29.28 -6.02 -1.51
N ALA A 568 29.75 -6.38 -0.32
CA ALA A 568 30.66 -7.52 -0.13
C ALA A 568 30.02 -8.84 -0.60
N ASP A 569 28.74 -9.05 -0.27
CA ASP A 569 28.00 -10.24 -0.67
C ASP A 569 27.80 -10.29 -2.20
N ILE A 570 27.44 -9.18 -2.84
CA ILE A 570 27.35 -9.09 -4.32
C ILE A 570 28.69 -9.44 -4.98
N ALA A 571 29.80 -8.94 -4.43
CA ALA A 571 31.14 -9.20 -4.95
C ALA A 571 31.54 -10.68 -4.82
N ALA A 572 31.12 -11.34 -3.74
CA ALA A 572 31.42 -12.73 -3.43
C ALA A 572 30.44 -13.73 -4.06
N ASP A 573 29.29 -13.26 -4.58
CA ASP A 573 28.23 -14.12 -5.09
C ASP A 573 28.68 -14.94 -6.32
N PRO A 574 28.69 -16.30 -6.22
CA PRO A 574 29.09 -17.16 -7.32
C PRO A 574 28.02 -17.27 -8.42
N ARG A 575 26.78 -16.81 -8.19
CA ARG A 575 25.72 -16.76 -9.20
C ARG A 575 25.97 -15.68 -10.26
N LEU A 576 26.82 -14.70 -9.94
CA LEU A 576 26.92 -13.45 -10.69
C LEU A 576 28.21 -13.32 -11.48
N ASP A 577 28.10 -12.94 -12.76
CA ASP A 577 29.22 -12.40 -13.52
C ASP A 577 29.43 -10.89 -13.25
N ALA A 578 30.52 -10.33 -13.78
CA ALA A 578 30.86 -8.92 -13.59
C ALA A 578 29.79 -7.95 -14.15
N ALA A 579 29.12 -8.31 -15.25
CA ALA A 579 28.10 -7.47 -15.86
C ALA A 579 26.82 -7.46 -15.03
N GLN A 580 26.43 -8.61 -14.50
CA GLN A 580 25.28 -8.80 -13.63
C GLN A 580 25.44 -8.07 -12.29
N ARG A 581 26.65 -8.07 -11.71
CA ARG A 581 26.96 -7.25 -10.52
C ARG A 581 26.69 -5.77 -10.75
N CYS A 582 27.13 -5.24 -11.90
CA CYS A 582 26.86 -3.86 -12.26
C CYS A 582 25.40 -3.60 -12.63
N GLN A 583 24.68 -4.60 -13.14
CA GLN A 583 23.24 -4.49 -13.34
C GLN A 583 22.50 -4.38 -12.00
N ILE A 584 22.92 -5.15 -10.99
CA ILE A 584 22.37 -5.04 -9.63
C ILE A 584 22.66 -3.66 -9.04
N ALA A 585 23.88 -3.14 -9.15
CA ALA A 585 24.23 -1.80 -8.69
C ALA A 585 23.32 -0.71 -9.31
N ARG A 586 23.12 -0.77 -10.63
CA ARG A 586 22.19 0.14 -11.34
C ARG A 586 20.73 -0.04 -10.92
N ALA A 587 20.31 -1.28 -10.68
CA ALA A 587 18.96 -1.59 -10.24
C ALA A 587 18.72 -1.12 -8.79
N ILE A 588 19.72 -1.14 -7.93
CA ILE A 588 19.66 -0.50 -6.61
C ILE A 588 19.52 1.03 -6.80
N GLY A 589 20.35 1.62 -7.67
CA GLY A 589 20.35 3.07 -7.96
C GLY A 589 19.04 3.62 -8.52
N SER A 590 18.23 2.81 -9.19
CA SER A 590 16.93 3.25 -9.70
C SER A 590 15.86 3.44 -8.60
N TRP A 591 16.12 2.94 -7.39
CA TRP A 591 15.27 3.12 -6.21
C TRP A 591 15.94 3.96 -5.12
N VAL A 592 17.26 3.79 -4.97
CA VAL A 592 18.10 4.42 -3.96
C VAL A 592 19.39 4.88 -4.63
N GLU A 593 19.37 6.09 -5.19
CA GLU A 593 20.43 6.62 -6.04
C GLU A 593 21.82 6.54 -5.39
N GLU A 594 21.95 7.03 -4.15
CA GLU A 594 23.19 7.03 -3.38
C GLU A 594 23.73 5.60 -3.16
N ALA A 595 22.88 4.68 -2.70
CA ALA A 595 23.29 3.28 -2.50
C ALA A 595 23.72 2.60 -3.81
N GLY A 596 23.05 2.90 -4.92
CA GLY A 596 23.45 2.37 -6.23
C GLY A 596 24.80 2.90 -6.70
N ALA A 597 25.07 4.19 -6.44
CA ALA A 597 26.36 4.81 -6.73
C ALA A 597 27.48 4.19 -5.90
N ASP A 598 27.27 4.01 -4.59
CA ASP A 598 28.25 3.41 -3.68
C ASP A 598 28.56 1.96 -4.04
N VAL A 599 27.53 1.14 -4.25
CA VAL A 599 27.68 -0.26 -4.67
C VAL A 599 28.37 -0.32 -6.03
N GLY A 600 28.02 0.56 -6.97
CA GLY A 600 28.63 0.61 -8.30
C GLY A 600 30.11 0.98 -8.24
N ALA A 601 30.47 1.97 -7.43
CA ALA A 601 31.86 2.40 -7.25
C ALA A 601 32.71 1.29 -6.62
N ALA A 602 32.21 0.60 -5.60
CA ALA A 602 32.93 -0.47 -4.92
C ALA A 602 33.08 -1.75 -5.76
N LEU A 603 32.24 -1.94 -6.79
CA LEU A 603 32.30 -3.07 -7.72
C LEU A 603 33.02 -2.74 -9.04
N ASP A 604 33.68 -1.58 -9.12
CA ASP A 604 34.36 -1.07 -10.32
C ASP A 604 33.45 -1.00 -11.56
N CYS A 605 32.17 -0.66 -11.34
CA CYS A 605 31.20 -0.56 -12.43
C CYS A 605 31.43 0.70 -13.27
N PRO A 606 31.36 0.60 -14.61
CA PRO A 606 31.47 1.78 -15.46
C PRO A 606 30.33 2.75 -15.14
N ALA A 607 30.66 4.05 -15.13
CA ALA A 607 29.67 5.10 -14.95
C ALA A 607 28.53 4.93 -15.99
N PRO A 608 27.27 5.17 -15.59
CA PRO A 608 26.16 5.11 -16.53
C PRO A 608 26.43 6.06 -17.69
N VAL A 609 26.39 5.53 -18.93
CA VAL A 609 26.53 6.34 -20.13
C VAL A 609 25.35 7.31 -20.15
N GLN A 610 25.59 8.60 -19.93
CA GLN A 610 24.57 9.64 -20.12
C GLN A 610 24.20 9.65 -21.61
N GLY A 611 22.98 9.23 -21.96
CA GLY A 611 22.45 9.16 -23.32
C GLY A 611 21.04 9.71 -23.44
#